data_AF-A0A954ES95-F1
#
_entry.id   AF-A0A954ES95-F1
#
_cell.length_a   1.000
_cell.length_b   1.000
_cell.length_c   1.000
_cell.angle_alpha   90.00
_cell.angle_beta   90.00
_cell.angle_gamma   90.00
#
_symmetry.space_group_name_H-M   'P 1'
#
loop_
_entity.id
_entity.type
_entity.pdbx_description
1 polymer ?
#
loop_
_entity_poly.entity_id
_entity_poly.type
_entity_poly.pdbx_seq_one_letter_code
_entity_poly.pdbx_strand_id
1 'polypeptide(L)'
;MSWAEANSEDGCVVIVPSGIYRVEAKGIDFNGSRFVSRIRVLLDGVGEVTLGDECGEAGTDSGQIGVADQQVLKSAFEARFGDDVDAALECLEDAFHSEVGVFVPEPGSETSLVYVPSGFGDGGGPVFPLLSGEKCVGIEHAFIDASDPF
;
A
#
# COMPACT_ATOMS: atom_id res chain seq x y z
N MET A 1 -4.23 -18.90 -9.63
CA MET A 1 -3.63 -17.55 -9.65
C MET A 1 -2.69 -17.50 -8.45
N SER A 2 -1.39 -17.27 -8.64
CA SER A 2 -0.44 -17.11 -7.54
C SER A 2 -0.64 -15.70 -6.98
N TRP A 3 -1.20 -15.61 -5.78
CA TRP A 3 -1.63 -14.37 -5.11
C TRP A 3 -0.49 -13.41 -4.73
N ALA A 4 0.75 -13.71 -5.13
CA ALA A 4 1.96 -13.00 -4.68
C ALA A 4 3.06 -12.90 -5.73
N GLU A 5 2.73 -12.81 -7.02
CA GLU A 5 3.69 -12.38 -8.03
C GLU A 5 3.34 -10.97 -8.50
N ALA A 6 4.03 -9.96 -7.97
CA ALA A 6 3.92 -8.60 -8.48
C ALA A 6 4.63 -8.55 -9.83
N ASN A 7 3.87 -8.32 -10.89
CA ASN A 7 4.39 -8.11 -12.23
C ASN A 7 3.79 -6.83 -12.81
N SER A 8 4.40 -6.31 -13.87
CA SER A 8 3.99 -5.04 -14.49
C SER A 8 2.64 -5.11 -15.22
N GLU A 9 2.03 -6.28 -15.37
CA GLU A 9 0.70 -6.43 -15.95
C GLU A 9 -0.40 -6.10 -14.91
N ASP A 10 -0.10 -6.27 -13.63
CA ASP A 10 -1.04 -6.07 -12.51
C ASP A 10 -0.86 -4.73 -11.77
N GLY A 11 0.14 -3.91 -12.14
CA GLY A 11 0.37 -2.61 -11.51
C GLY A 11 1.69 -1.93 -11.87
N CYS A 12 2.15 -1.05 -10.98
CA CYS A 12 3.39 -0.28 -11.14
C CYS A 12 4.56 -0.94 -10.37
N VAL A 13 5.73 -1.04 -11.02
CA VAL A 13 6.97 -1.56 -10.42
C VAL A 13 8.03 -0.48 -10.41
N VAL A 14 8.58 -0.18 -9.24
CA VAL A 14 9.66 0.81 -9.05
C VAL A 14 10.85 0.15 -8.36
N ILE A 15 12.05 0.39 -8.88
CA ILE A 15 13.29 -0.13 -8.29
C ILE A 15 13.75 0.82 -7.19
N VAL A 16 13.87 0.30 -5.98
CA VAL A 16 14.31 1.03 -4.79
C VAL A 16 15.39 0.23 -4.02
N PRO A 17 16.23 0.89 -3.19
CA PRO A 17 17.22 0.20 -2.37
C PRO A 17 16.57 -0.76 -1.36
N SER A 18 17.24 -1.85 -1.00
CA SER A 18 16.81 -2.68 0.13
C SER A 18 16.95 -1.92 1.46
N GLY A 19 16.05 -2.15 2.41
CA GLY A 19 16.14 -1.58 3.75
C GLY A 19 14.82 -1.61 4.52
N ILE A 20 14.79 -0.88 5.64
CA ILE A 20 13.58 -0.68 6.44
C ILE A 20 12.83 0.51 5.87
N TYR A 21 11.56 0.30 5.55
CA TYR A 21 10.69 1.34 5.01
C TYR A 21 9.70 1.80 6.08
N ARG A 22 9.41 3.09 6.09
CA ARG A 22 8.27 3.65 6.82
C ARG A 22 7.12 3.91 5.87
N VAL A 23 5.91 3.68 6.37
CA VAL A 23 4.66 3.92 5.65
C VAL A 23 3.99 5.14 6.26
N GLU A 24 3.65 6.12 5.43
CA GLU A 24 2.96 7.34 5.84
C GLU A 24 1.66 7.47 5.06
N ALA A 25 0.57 7.81 5.75
CA ALA A 25 -0.72 8.11 5.13
C ALA A 25 -1.03 9.61 5.26
N LYS A 26 -1.47 10.24 4.17
CA LYS A 26 -1.90 11.64 4.17
C LYS A 26 -3.42 11.74 4.13
N GLY A 27 -4.00 12.27 5.20
CA GLY A 27 -5.41 12.59 5.26
C GLY A 27 -5.78 13.89 4.53
N ILE A 28 -7.00 13.95 4.01
CA ILE A 28 -7.67 15.15 3.50
C ILE A 28 -9.06 15.26 4.14
N ASP A 29 -9.55 16.49 4.35
CA ASP A 29 -10.88 16.77 4.86
C ASP A 29 -11.75 17.33 3.73
N PHE A 30 -12.87 16.67 3.45
CA PHE A 30 -13.93 17.14 2.57
C PHE A 30 -15.19 17.35 3.39
N ASN A 31 -15.54 18.62 3.65
CA ASN A 31 -16.76 19.01 4.36
C ASN A 31 -16.96 18.30 5.72
N GLY A 32 -15.88 18.04 6.47
CA GLY A 32 -15.92 17.37 7.77
C GLY A 32 -15.81 15.85 7.71
N SER A 33 -15.74 15.26 6.51
CA SER A 33 -15.40 13.85 6.30
C SER A 33 -13.92 13.71 5.96
N ARG A 34 -13.23 12.76 6.61
CA ARG A 34 -11.78 12.57 6.42
C ARG A 34 -11.53 11.34 5.57
N PHE A 35 -10.62 11.48 4.62
CA PHE A 35 -10.22 10.42 3.70
C PHE A 35 -8.71 10.34 3.62
N VAL A 36 -8.17 9.16 3.33
CA VAL A 36 -6.75 9.04 2.97
C VAL A 36 -6.62 9.45 1.51
N SER A 37 -5.95 10.58 1.27
CA SER A 37 -5.68 11.09 -0.07
C SER A 37 -4.49 10.41 -0.74
N ARG A 38 -3.50 9.98 0.06
CA ARG A 38 -2.22 9.44 -0.43
C ARG A 38 -1.60 8.48 0.57
N ILE A 39 -0.87 7.49 0.07
CA ILE A 39 0.03 6.65 0.87
C ILE A 39 1.46 6.77 0.32
N ARG A 40 2.44 6.86 1.21
CA ARG A 40 3.86 6.88 0.90
C ARG A 40 4.56 5.71 1.56
N VAL A 41 5.45 5.08 0.82
CA VAL A 41 6.36 4.04 1.33
C VAL A 41 7.77 4.52 1.02
N LEU A 42 8.56 4.84 2.05
CA LEU A 42 9.86 5.49 1.88
C LEU A 42 10.92 4.87 2.79
N LEU A 43 12.15 4.76 2.29
CA LEU A 43 13.29 4.19 3.01
C LEU A 43 13.58 5.01 4.27
N ASP A 44 13.62 4.37 5.44
CA ASP A 44 13.81 5.09 6.68
C ASP A 44 15.21 5.72 6.80
N GLY A 45 15.29 6.85 7.52
CA GLY A 45 16.54 7.59 7.72
C GLY A 45 17.04 8.40 6.50
N VAL A 46 16.29 8.43 5.39
CA VAL A 46 16.61 9.33 4.26
C VAL A 46 16.30 10.79 4.61
N GLY A 47 17.03 11.70 3.95
CA GLY A 47 16.91 13.15 4.15
C GLY A 47 15.66 13.74 3.49
N GLU A 48 15.80 14.92 2.89
CA GLU A 48 14.71 15.57 2.15
C GLU A 48 14.28 14.70 0.96
N VAL A 49 12.95 14.57 0.79
CA VAL A 49 12.34 13.75 -0.26
C VAL A 49 11.42 14.62 -1.11
N THR A 50 11.55 14.48 -2.44
CA THR A 50 10.69 15.11 -3.43
C THR A 50 9.92 14.06 -4.23
N LEU A 51 8.79 14.47 -4.83
CA LEU A 51 8.11 13.64 -5.82
C LEU A 51 8.83 13.75 -7.16
N GLY A 52 9.02 12.63 -7.85
CA GLY A 52 9.40 12.60 -9.25
C GLY A 52 8.19 12.64 -10.18
N ASP A 53 8.44 12.44 -11.47
CA ASP A 53 7.38 12.32 -12.47
C ASP A 53 6.56 11.04 -12.28
N GLU A 54 5.28 11.08 -12.68
CA GLU A 54 4.39 9.91 -12.67
C GLU A 54 5.05 8.71 -13.36
N CYS A 55 5.08 7.56 -12.69
CA CYS A 55 5.73 6.34 -13.17
C CYS A 55 4.75 5.19 -13.42
N GLY A 56 3.46 5.41 -13.24
CA GLY A 56 2.40 4.45 -13.54
C GLY A 56 1.14 4.72 -12.72
N GLU A 57 0.24 3.74 -12.73
CA GLU A 57 -1.00 3.76 -11.96
C GLU A 57 -1.13 2.46 -11.15
N ALA A 58 -1.85 2.54 -10.05
CA ALA A 58 -2.28 1.40 -9.26
C ALA A 58 -3.72 1.61 -8.79
N GLY A 59 -4.43 0.53 -8.49
CA GLY A 59 -5.81 0.59 -8.04
C GLY A 59 -6.21 -0.58 -7.14
N THR A 60 -7.44 -0.51 -6.64
CA THR A 60 -8.05 -1.50 -5.76
C THR A 60 -9.54 -1.59 -6.00
N ASP A 61 -10.08 -2.78 -5.81
CA ASP A 61 -11.48 -3.17 -5.88
C ASP A 61 -12.05 -3.56 -4.50
N SER A 62 -11.28 -3.32 -3.44
CA SER A 62 -11.64 -3.60 -2.05
C SER A 62 -11.85 -2.33 -1.22
N GLY A 63 -11.68 -1.15 -1.85
CA GLY A 63 -11.62 0.14 -1.18
C GLY A 63 -10.45 0.28 -0.20
N GLN A 64 -9.45 -0.61 -0.25
CA GLN A 64 -8.28 -0.59 0.62
C GLN A 64 -6.98 -0.85 -0.14
N ILE A 65 -5.88 -0.32 0.39
CA ILE A 65 -4.51 -0.63 -0.02
C ILE A 65 -3.74 -1.20 1.14
N GLY A 66 -3.09 -2.35 0.89
CA GLY A 66 -2.12 -2.96 1.78
C GLY A 66 -0.68 -2.70 1.33
N VAL A 67 0.22 -2.49 2.29
CA VAL A 67 1.68 -2.41 2.09
C VAL A 67 2.33 -3.49 2.94
N ALA A 68 3.10 -4.36 2.28
CA ALA A 68 3.82 -5.45 2.94
C ALA A 68 5.08 -5.82 2.13
N ASP A 69 6.00 -6.54 2.77
CA ASP A 69 6.98 -7.33 2.04
C ASP A 69 6.25 -8.53 1.41
N GLN A 70 6.21 -8.55 0.08
CA GLN A 70 5.43 -9.55 -0.66
C GLN A 70 5.88 -10.98 -0.39
N GLN A 71 7.18 -11.27 -0.27
CA GLN A 71 7.66 -12.64 -0.09
C GLN A 71 7.40 -13.13 1.33
N VAL A 72 7.55 -12.23 2.31
CA VAL A 72 7.28 -12.54 3.71
C VAL A 72 5.77 -12.74 3.93
N LEU A 73 4.93 -11.85 3.38
CA LEU A 73 3.48 -12.03 3.38
C LEU A 73 3.10 -13.32 2.66
N LYS A 74 3.76 -13.61 1.52
CA LYS A 74 3.57 -14.82 0.73
C LYS A 74 3.69 -16.08 1.60
N SER A 75 4.84 -16.18 2.24
CA SER A 75 5.19 -17.34 3.04
C SER A 75 4.25 -17.51 4.25
N ALA A 76 3.85 -16.40 4.88
CA ALA A 76 2.99 -16.43 6.06
C ALA A 76 1.57 -16.93 5.77
N PHE A 77 0.97 -16.46 4.68
CA PHE A 77 -0.38 -16.88 4.27
C PHE A 77 -0.39 -18.30 3.72
N GLU A 78 0.61 -18.70 2.92
CA GLU A 78 0.78 -20.11 2.51
C GLU A 78 0.92 -21.04 3.71
N ALA A 79 1.69 -20.65 4.74
CA ALA A 79 1.84 -21.44 5.96
C ALA A 79 0.53 -21.55 6.77
N ARG A 80 -0.28 -20.48 6.79
CA ARG A 80 -1.51 -20.42 7.58
C ARG A 80 -2.72 -21.05 6.89
N PHE A 81 -2.89 -20.81 5.59
CA PHE A 81 -4.09 -21.16 4.83
C PHE A 81 -3.85 -22.23 3.76
N GLY A 82 -2.59 -22.54 3.42
CA GLY A 82 -2.27 -23.44 2.32
C GLY A 82 -2.79 -22.90 0.99
N ASP A 83 -3.57 -23.71 0.28
CA ASP A 83 -4.18 -23.36 -1.00
C ASP A 83 -5.60 -22.74 -0.86
N ASP A 84 -6.09 -22.52 0.37
CA ASP A 84 -7.42 -21.98 0.63
C ASP A 84 -7.44 -20.44 0.50
N VAL A 85 -7.64 -19.98 -0.73
CA VAL A 85 -7.66 -18.55 -1.08
C VAL A 85 -8.86 -17.83 -0.45
N ASP A 86 -10.02 -18.48 -0.38
CA ASP A 86 -11.23 -17.85 0.16
C ASP A 86 -11.05 -17.55 1.66
N ALA A 87 -10.49 -18.50 2.42
CA ALA A 87 -10.19 -18.29 3.83
C ALA A 87 -9.13 -17.18 4.06
N ALA A 88 -8.18 -17.03 3.15
CA ALA A 88 -7.20 -15.95 3.20
C ALA A 88 -7.84 -14.57 2.97
N LEU A 89 -8.76 -14.46 2.01
CA LEU A 89 -9.48 -13.23 1.70
C LEU A 89 -10.45 -12.86 2.83
N GLU A 90 -11.24 -13.82 3.33
CA GLU A 90 -12.12 -13.60 4.49
C GLU A 90 -11.33 -13.10 5.71
N CYS A 91 -10.13 -13.65 5.94
CA CYS A 91 -9.27 -13.18 7.03
C CYS A 91 -8.78 -11.74 6.84
N LEU A 92 -8.54 -11.29 5.60
CA LEU A 92 -8.17 -9.90 5.30
C LEU A 92 -9.37 -8.97 5.48
N GLU A 93 -10.55 -9.36 4.98
CA GLU A 93 -11.79 -8.60 5.15
C GLU A 93 -12.14 -8.42 6.64
N ASP A 94 -12.02 -9.48 7.43
CA ASP A 94 -12.19 -9.44 8.90
C ASP A 94 -11.10 -8.61 9.60
N ALA A 95 -9.90 -8.52 9.04
CA ALA A 95 -8.84 -7.69 9.62
C ALA A 95 -9.07 -6.20 9.37
N PHE A 96 -9.77 -5.86 8.30
CA PHE A 96 -9.90 -4.51 7.74
C PHE A 96 -11.08 -3.72 8.32
N HIS A 97 -11.31 -3.84 9.63
CA HIS A 97 -12.42 -3.19 10.33
C HIS A 97 -12.16 -1.73 10.75
N SER A 98 -10.94 -1.19 10.58
CA SER A 98 -10.59 0.19 10.97
C SER A 98 -10.19 1.08 9.80
N GLU A 99 -10.23 2.40 10.02
CA GLU A 99 -9.84 3.41 9.02
C GLU A 99 -8.34 3.39 8.69
N VAL A 100 -7.47 2.84 9.54
CA VAL A 100 -6.04 2.58 9.27
C VAL A 100 -5.64 1.47 10.24
N GLY A 101 -4.74 0.56 9.84
CA GLY A 101 -4.29 -0.48 10.74
C GLY A 101 -3.03 -1.23 10.31
N VAL A 102 -2.61 -2.14 11.19
CA VAL A 102 -1.55 -3.10 10.92
C VAL A 102 -2.12 -4.49 11.19
N PHE A 103 -2.18 -5.31 10.15
CA PHE A 103 -2.54 -6.71 10.26
C PHE A 103 -1.28 -7.56 10.42
N VAL A 104 -1.30 -8.47 11.39
CA VAL A 104 -0.24 -9.46 11.61
C VAL A 104 -0.86 -10.84 11.39
N PRO A 105 -0.53 -11.52 10.26
CA PRO A 105 -1.17 -12.79 9.91
C PRO A 105 -0.91 -13.91 10.91
N GLU A 106 0.17 -13.83 11.67
CA GLU A 106 0.50 -14.81 12.72
C GLU A 106 1.01 -14.06 13.96
N PRO A 107 0.37 -14.21 15.14
CA PRO A 107 0.84 -13.55 16.35
C PRO A 107 2.30 -13.90 16.67
N GLY A 108 3.15 -12.87 16.72
CA GLY A 108 4.58 -13.02 16.99
C GLY A 108 5.46 -13.21 15.75
N SER A 109 4.88 -13.23 14.54
CA SER A 109 5.67 -13.15 13.32
C SER A 109 6.17 -11.72 13.06
N GLU A 110 7.24 -11.60 12.29
CA GLU A 110 7.75 -10.31 11.79
C GLU A 110 6.96 -9.82 10.57
N THR A 111 5.97 -10.59 10.10
CA THR A 111 5.13 -10.23 8.97
C THR A 111 4.09 -9.22 9.40
N SER A 112 4.08 -8.08 8.73
CA SER A 112 3.03 -7.08 8.90
C SER A 112 2.52 -6.61 7.54
N LEU A 113 1.22 -6.37 7.49
CA LEU A 113 0.55 -5.69 6.40
C LEU A 113 -0.04 -4.40 6.97
N VAL A 114 0.50 -3.26 6.55
CA VAL A 114 -0.08 -1.96 6.87
C VAL A 114 -1.21 -1.72 5.88
N TYR A 115 -2.38 -1.30 6.34
CA TYR A 115 -3.51 -1.03 5.45
C TYR A 115 -4.16 0.32 5.70
N VAL A 116 -4.68 0.90 4.62
CA VAL A 116 -5.46 2.15 4.60
C VAL A 116 -6.63 2.03 3.62
N PRO A 117 -7.76 2.72 3.85
CA PRO A 117 -8.80 2.91 2.86
C PRO A 117 -8.26 3.78 1.72
N SER A 118 -8.61 3.44 0.49
CA SER A 118 -8.19 4.17 -0.71
C SER A 118 -9.17 5.29 -1.03
N GLY A 119 -8.94 6.48 -0.49
CA GLY A 119 -9.77 7.63 -0.84
C GLY A 119 -11.26 7.40 -0.59
N PHE A 120 -12.07 7.42 -1.65
CA PHE A 120 -13.53 7.25 -1.60
C PHE A 120 -14.00 5.78 -1.66
N GLY A 121 -13.07 4.81 -1.69
CA GLY A 121 -13.35 3.39 -1.86
C GLY A 121 -12.62 2.84 -3.08
N ASP A 122 -13.29 2.04 -3.88
CA ASP A 122 -12.69 1.45 -5.08
C ASP A 122 -12.21 2.52 -6.07
N GLY A 123 -11.12 2.23 -6.75
CA GLY A 123 -10.56 3.16 -7.72
C GLY A 123 -9.08 2.94 -7.96
N GLY A 124 -8.50 3.87 -8.72
CA GLY A 124 -7.08 3.89 -8.97
C GLY A 124 -6.54 5.30 -8.95
N GLY A 125 -5.24 5.42 -9.15
CA GLY A 125 -4.60 6.71 -9.24
C GLY A 125 -3.11 6.61 -9.51
N PRO A 126 -2.47 7.75 -9.76
CA PRO A 126 -1.09 7.81 -10.19
C PRO A 126 -0.12 7.44 -9.06
N VAL A 127 0.95 6.75 -9.46
CA VAL A 127 2.09 6.39 -8.63
C VAL A 127 3.28 7.25 -9.02
N PHE A 128 3.95 7.79 -8.01
CA PHE A 128 5.11 8.66 -8.16
C PHE A 128 6.31 8.08 -7.41
N PRO A 129 7.52 8.11 -7.97
CA PRO A 129 8.73 7.78 -7.24
C PRO A 129 9.03 8.88 -6.22
N LEU A 130 9.48 8.48 -5.03
CA LEU A 130 10.01 9.38 -4.01
C LEU A 130 11.52 9.48 -4.18
N LEU A 131 12.04 10.70 -4.35
CA LEU A 131 13.43 10.96 -4.69
C LEU A 131 14.17 11.65 -3.54
N SER A 132 15.37 11.17 -3.23
CA SER A 132 16.35 11.87 -2.37
C SER A 132 17.53 12.28 -3.25
N GLY A 133 17.48 13.51 -3.78
CA GLY A 133 18.34 13.91 -4.90
C GLY A 133 17.93 13.16 -6.17
N GLU A 134 18.88 12.47 -6.80
CA GLU A 134 18.61 11.68 -8.03
C GLU A 134 18.24 10.22 -7.75
N LYS A 135 18.21 9.79 -6.47
CA LYS A 135 17.96 8.40 -6.10
C LYS A 135 16.51 8.19 -5.72
N CYS A 136 15.87 7.20 -6.35
CA CYS A 136 14.58 6.71 -5.92
C CYS A 136 14.71 5.96 -4.59
N VAL A 137 13.94 6.37 -3.58
CA VAL A 137 13.98 5.86 -2.20
C VAL A 137 12.61 5.39 -1.72
N GLY A 138 11.62 5.34 -2.60
CA GLY A 138 10.26 4.95 -2.24
C GLY A 138 9.25 5.27 -3.34
N ILE A 139 7.98 5.14 -2.99
CA ILE A 139 6.84 5.45 -3.86
C ILE A 139 5.76 6.19 -3.08
N GLU A 140 5.00 7.03 -3.78
CA GLU A 140 3.73 7.58 -3.35
C GLU A 140 2.64 7.13 -4.30
N HIS A 141 1.51 6.67 -3.77
CA HIS A 141 0.28 6.45 -4.53
C HIS A 141 -0.76 7.47 -4.09
N ALA A 142 -1.33 8.20 -5.05
CA ALA A 142 -2.36 9.20 -4.81
C ALA A 142 -3.74 8.66 -5.20
N PHE A 143 -4.70 8.75 -4.28
CA PHE A 143 -6.08 8.28 -4.44
C PHE A 143 -7.04 9.41 -4.77
N ILE A 144 -6.86 10.56 -4.12
CA ILE A 144 -7.72 11.73 -4.26
C ILE A 144 -6.84 12.99 -4.31
N ASP A 145 -7.17 13.92 -5.19
CA ASP A 145 -6.67 15.27 -5.22
C ASP A 145 -7.65 16.27 -4.61
N ALA A 146 -7.15 17.40 -4.09
CA ALA A 146 -8.00 18.45 -3.53
C ALA A 146 -8.96 19.08 -4.56
N SER A 147 -8.68 18.89 -5.85
CA SER A 147 -9.53 19.33 -6.96
C SER A 147 -10.63 18.33 -7.34
N ASP A 148 -10.61 17.11 -6.79
CA ASP A 148 -11.62 16.11 -7.10
C ASP A 148 -13.00 16.51 -6.55
N PRO A 149 -14.08 16.27 -7.30
CA PRO A 149 -15.43 16.52 -6.83
C PRO A 149 -15.79 15.52 -5.72
N PHE A 150 -16.31 16.03 -4.61
CA PHE A 150 -16.92 15.24 -3.53
C PHE A 150 -18.39 14.93 -3.84
#